data_AF-A0A5B0S6J5-F1
#
_entry.id   AF-A0A5B0S6J5-F1
#
_cell.length_a   1.000
_cell.length_b   1.000
_cell.length_c   1.000
_cell.angle_alpha   90.00
_cell.angle_beta   90.00
_cell.angle_gamma   90.00
#
_symmetry.space_group_name_H-M   'P 1'
#
loop_
_entity.id
_entity.type
_entity.pdbx_description
1 polymer ?
#
loop_
_entity_poly.entity_id
_entity_poly.type
_entity_poly.pdbx_seq_one_letter_code
_entity_poly.pdbx_strand_id
1 'polypeptide(L)'
;MNQELIDGTFAALDRLPRRRLLLLFLEEFDGLYKCYEELQANPFGNGLDDARYQRFLGSVPSHILRAFVKLDEELPSPDDAYTRDLLRTPLIEIYVLWRYLIGRLHIFRRETFAFLESLVVSDATAAAAGPDGEALECQICADDIIQPGQIILQLPCHPTHLFHRDCLTPWLVSADTCPVCRAVLVMLPRLQTAAPHLNGRR
;
A
#
# COMPACT_ATOMS: atom_id res chain seq x y z
N MET A 1 4.86 -2.87 -6.60
CA MET A 1 4.86 -3.29 -8.01
C MET A 1 5.82 -2.36 -8.73
N ASN A 2 6.67 -2.82 -9.63
CA ASN A 2 7.60 -1.94 -10.35
C ASN A 2 6.96 -1.44 -11.65
N GLN A 3 7.48 -0.33 -12.20
CA GLN A 3 6.94 0.28 -13.42
C GLN A 3 7.04 -0.65 -14.63
N GLU A 4 8.12 -1.44 -14.72
CA GLU A 4 8.33 -2.42 -15.79
C GLU A 4 7.21 -3.47 -15.86
N LEU A 5 6.76 -4.01 -14.71
CA LEU A 5 5.63 -4.93 -14.70
C LEU A 5 4.34 -4.24 -15.16
N ILE A 6 4.13 -2.98 -14.78
CA ILE A 6 2.92 -2.23 -15.12
C ILE A 6 2.86 -1.97 -16.62
N ASP A 7 3.91 -1.35 -17.16
CA ASP A 7 4.02 -1.02 -18.58
C ASP A 7 4.01 -2.30 -19.44
N GLY A 8 4.72 -3.33 -18.99
CA GLY A 8 4.75 -4.64 -19.65
C GLY A 8 3.38 -5.29 -19.71
N THR A 9 2.58 -5.23 -18.64
CA THR A 9 1.20 -5.73 -18.64
C THR A 9 0.36 -4.99 -19.68
N PHE A 10 0.31 -3.66 -19.64
CA PHE A 10 -0.55 -2.90 -20.55
C PHE A 10 -0.11 -3.03 -22.02
N ALA A 11 1.20 -3.07 -22.29
CA ALA A 11 1.72 -3.35 -23.62
C ALA A 11 1.35 -4.75 -24.12
N ALA A 12 1.28 -5.76 -23.24
CA ALA A 12 0.81 -7.10 -23.60
C ALA A 12 -0.69 -7.13 -23.87
N LEU A 13 -1.49 -6.38 -23.09
CA LEU A 13 -2.93 -6.25 -23.32
C LEU A 13 -3.22 -5.65 -24.70
N ASP A 14 -2.53 -4.56 -25.08
CA ASP A 14 -2.74 -3.89 -26.38
C ASP A 14 -2.52 -4.79 -27.61
N ARG A 15 -1.82 -5.92 -27.43
CA ARG A 15 -1.53 -6.88 -28.49
C ARG A 15 -2.57 -8.00 -28.61
N LEU A 16 -3.58 -8.04 -27.73
CA LEU A 16 -4.60 -9.09 -27.72
C LEU A 16 -5.50 -9.03 -28.99
N PRO A 17 -5.78 -10.17 -29.64
CA PRO A 17 -6.40 -10.20 -30.97
C PRO A 17 -7.92 -9.90 -30.96
N ARG A 18 -8.63 -10.15 -29.85
CA ARG A 18 -10.09 -9.95 -29.75
C ARG A 18 -10.46 -8.71 -28.97
N ARG A 19 -11.14 -7.76 -29.63
CA ARG A 19 -11.61 -6.51 -29.05
C ARG A 19 -12.42 -6.69 -27.75
N ARG A 20 -13.23 -7.75 -27.63
CA ARG A 20 -14.03 -8.00 -26.42
C ARG A 20 -13.19 -8.50 -25.24
N LEU A 21 -12.23 -9.40 -25.46
CA LEU A 21 -11.33 -9.88 -24.41
C LEU A 21 -10.38 -8.76 -23.98
N LEU A 22 -9.86 -8.01 -24.96
CA LEU A 22 -9.06 -6.81 -24.73
C LEU A 22 -9.75 -5.84 -23.78
N LEU A 23 -10.98 -5.41 -24.11
CA LEU A 23 -11.72 -4.45 -23.27
C LEU A 23 -11.96 -4.97 -21.86
N LEU A 24 -12.28 -6.26 -21.72
CA LEU A 24 -12.52 -6.87 -20.42
C LEU A 24 -11.25 -6.89 -19.56
N PHE A 25 -10.12 -7.30 -20.14
CA PHE A 25 -8.86 -7.32 -19.39
C PHE A 25 -8.34 -5.93 -19.10
N LEU A 26 -8.49 -4.97 -20.02
CA LEU A 26 -8.15 -3.56 -19.76
C LEU A 26 -8.94 -3.01 -18.58
N GLU A 27 -10.26 -3.24 -18.53
CA GLU A 27 -11.10 -2.82 -17.40
C GLU A 27 -10.64 -3.46 -16.08
N GLU A 28 -10.34 -4.75 -16.10
CA GLU A 28 -9.91 -5.49 -14.91
C GLU A 28 -8.53 -5.01 -14.40
N PHE A 29 -7.54 -4.86 -15.30
CA PHE A 29 -6.20 -4.41 -14.93
C PHE A 29 -6.15 -2.91 -14.59
N ASP A 30 -6.93 -2.06 -15.24
CA ASP A 30 -7.09 -0.65 -14.84
C ASP A 30 -7.70 -0.53 -13.44
N GLY A 31 -8.70 -1.35 -13.12
CA GLY A 31 -9.27 -1.41 -11.78
C GLY A 31 -8.26 -1.84 -10.71
N LEU A 32 -7.45 -2.87 -10.99
CA LEU A 32 -6.35 -3.29 -10.13
C LEU A 32 -5.27 -2.20 -10.00
N TYR A 33 -4.95 -1.50 -11.08
CA TYR A 33 -3.96 -0.41 -11.07
C TYR A 33 -4.45 0.73 -10.18
N LYS A 34 -5.72 1.14 -10.29
CA LYS A 34 -6.32 2.15 -9.41
C LYS A 34 -6.30 1.72 -7.94
N CYS A 35 -6.55 0.45 -7.64
CA CYS A 35 -6.38 -0.08 -6.28
C CYS A 35 -4.92 0.04 -5.80
N TYR A 36 -3.95 -0.26 -6.68
CA TYR A 36 -2.53 -0.11 -6.35
C TYR A 36 -2.16 1.35 -6.07
N GLU A 37 -2.57 2.28 -6.93
CA GLU A 37 -2.29 3.71 -6.77
C GLU A 37 -2.88 4.27 -5.48
N GLU A 38 -4.13 3.95 -5.17
CA GLU A 38 -4.81 4.36 -3.94
C GLU A 38 -4.02 3.91 -2.69
N LEU A 39 -3.60 2.64 -2.66
CA LEU A 39 -2.80 2.09 -1.57
C LEU A 39 -1.37 2.67 -1.50
N GLN A 40 -0.82 3.15 -2.62
CA GLN A 40 0.47 3.84 -2.63
C GLN A 40 0.34 5.28 -2.14
N ALA A 41 -0.72 5.98 -2.55
CA ALA A 41 -0.94 7.39 -2.25
C ALA A 41 -1.10 7.67 -0.74
N ASN A 42 -1.63 6.72 0.03
CA ASN A 42 -1.78 6.86 1.48
C ASN A 42 -1.17 5.67 2.25
N PRO A 43 0.12 5.78 2.66
CA PRO A 43 0.79 4.75 3.45
C PRO A 43 0.14 4.43 4.80
N PHE A 44 -0.66 5.36 5.33
CA PHE A 44 -1.27 5.32 6.66
C PHE A 44 -2.80 5.25 6.61
N GLY A 45 -3.38 4.96 5.44
CA GLY A 45 -4.79 4.71 5.25
C GLY A 45 -5.17 3.27 5.63
N ASN A 46 -6.46 3.03 5.89
CA ASN A 46 -7.00 1.72 6.29
C ASN A 46 -7.16 0.74 5.12
N GLY A 47 -6.20 0.74 4.18
CA GLY A 47 -6.28 -0.06 2.96
C GLY A 47 -7.46 0.31 2.06
N LEU A 48 -8.01 -0.70 1.38
CA LEU A 48 -9.17 -0.57 0.49
C LEU A 48 -10.45 -0.79 1.30
N ASP A 49 -11.54 -0.15 0.90
CA ASP A 49 -12.87 -0.48 1.42
C ASP A 49 -13.30 -1.91 1.05
N ASP A 50 -14.33 -2.41 1.74
CA ASP A 50 -14.83 -3.78 1.53
C ASP A 50 -15.34 -4.01 0.11
N ALA A 51 -15.96 -3.02 -0.52
CA ALA A 51 -16.52 -3.16 -1.86
C ALA A 51 -15.40 -3.36 -2.91
N ARG A 52 -14.35 -2.53 -2.85
CA ARG A 52 -13.17 -2.61 -3.70
C ARG A 52 -12.36 -3.87 -3.43
N TYR A 53 -12.19 -4.22 -2.15
CA TYR A 53 -11.54 -5.47 -1.76
C TYR A 53 -12.27 -6.66 -2.39
N GLN A 54 -13.59 -6.78 -2.22
CA GLN A 54 -14.34 -7.91 -2.76
C GLN A 54 -14.31 -7.97 -4.29
N ARG A 55 -14.42 -6.82 -4.98
CA ARG A 55 -14.38 -6.76 -6.46
C ARG A 55 -13.05 -7.26 -7.03
N PHE A 56 -11.92 -6.81 -6.47
CA PHE A 56 -10.60 -6.98 -7.11
C PHE A 56 -9.67 -7.96 -6.39
N LEU A 57 -9.81 -8.13 -5.08
CA LEU A 57 -8.92 -8.96 -4.26
C LEU A 57 -9.65 -10.15 -3.61
N GLY A 58 -10.97 -10.11 -3.50
CA GLY A 58 -11.85 -11.22 -3.08
C GLY A 58 -11.93 -12.34 -4.12
N SER A 59 -12.97 -13.16 -4.12
CA SER A 59 -13.08 -14.26 -5.09
C SER A 59 -13.04 -13.76 -6.55
N VAL A 60 -12.22 -14.39 -7.40
CA VAL A 60 -12.10 -14.01 -8.81
C VAL A 60 -13.46 -14.17 -9.50
N PRO A 61 -14.00 -13.15 -10.19
CA PRO A 61 -15.27 -13.28 -10.89
C PRO A 61 -15.24 -14.34 -11.98
N SER A 62 -16.27 -15.18 -12.07
CA SER A 62 -16.32 -16.31 -13.02
C SER A 62 -16.22 -15.91 -14.49
N HIS A 63 -16.61 -14.68 -14.85
CA HIS A 63 -16.48 -14.18 -16.21
C HIS A 63 -15.03 -13.85 -16.58
N ILE A 64 -14.20 -13.43 -15.61
CA ILE A 64 -12.77 -13.20 -15.78
C ILE A 64 -12.04 -14.54 -15.96
N LEU A 65 -12.35 -15.55 -15.13
CA LEU A 65 -11.79 -16.90 -15.29
C LEU A 65 -12.12 -17.49 -16.67
N ARG A 66 -13.37 -17.37 -17.11
CA ARG A 66 -13.79 -17.80 -18.46
C ARG A 66 -13.09 -17.04 -19.58
N ALA A 67 -12.70 -15.78 -19.36
CA ALA A 67 -11.96 -15.00 -20.33
C ALA A 67 -10.51 -15.50 -20.48
N PHE A 68 -9.86 -15.88 -19.39
CA PHE A 68 -8.53 -16.50 -19.45
C PHE A 68 -8.55 -17.83 -20.20
N VAL A 69 -9.51 -18.71 -19.92
CA VAL A 69 -9.66 -19.99 -20.66
C VAL A 69 -9.84 -19.74 -22.15
N LYS A 70 -10.68 -18.78 -22.54
CA LYS A 70 -10.87 -18.42 -23.95
C LYS A 70 -9.60 -17.85 -24.59
N LEU A 71 -8.83 -17.06 -23.85
CA LEU A 71 -7.57 -16.53 -24.34
C LEU A 71 -6.58 -17.65 -24.65
N ASP A 72 -6.49 -18.66 -23.77
CA ASP A 72 -5.62 -19.82 -23.96
C ASP A 72 -6.07 -20.69 -25.15
N GLU A 73 -7.39 -20.87 -25.36
CA GLU A 73 -7.95 -21.56 -26.53
C GLU A 73 -7.68 -20.84 -27.86
N GLU A 74 -7.56 -19.51 -27.83
CA GLU A 74 -7.42 -18.67 -29.02
C GLU A 74 -5.97 -18.40 -29.43
N LEU A 75 -5.01 -18.62 -28.53
CA LEU A 75 -3.58 -18.49 -28.82
C LEU A 75 -3.09 -19.74 -29.59
N PRO A 76 -2.45 -19.58 -30.78
CA PRO A 76 -1.94 -20.71 -31.53
C PRO A 76 -0.82 -21.46 -30.78
N SER A 77 -0.56 -22.70 -31.18
CA SER A 77 0.45 -23.62 -30.62
C SER A 77 1.77 -22.91 -30.23
N PRO A 78 2.41 -23.28 -29.10
CA PRO A 78 3.68 -22.69 -28.64
C PRO A 78 4.86 -22.79 -29.62
N ASP A 79 4.71 -23.50 -30.74
CA ASP A 79 5.74 -23.66 -31.77
C ASP A 79 5.81 -22.49 -32.78
N ASP A 80 4.79 -21.63 -32.88
CA ASP A 80 4.84 -20.48 -33.78
C ASP A 80 5.68 -19.33 -33.20
N ALA A 81 6.64 -18.82 -33.98
CA ALA A 81 7.57 -17.77 -33.55
C ALA A 81 6.88 -16.46 -33.08
N TYR A 82 5.59 -16.28 -33.36
CA TYR A 82 4.76 -15.15 -32.96
C TYR A 82 4.31 -15.19 -31.48
N THR A 83 4.07 -16.38 -30.90
CA THR A 83 3.65 -16.53 -29.49
C THR A 83 4.82 -16.38 -28.52
N ARG A 84 6.06 -16.43 -29.01
CA ARG A 84 7.29 -16.33 -28.21
C ARG A 84 7.57 -14.92 -27.66
N ASP A 85 6.90 -13.89 -28.16
CA ASP A 85 7.25 -12.48 -27.90
C ASP A 85 6.11 -11.62 -27.31
N LEU A 86 4.88 -12.14 -27.20
CA LEU A 86 3.79 -11.37 -26.60
C LEU A 86 3.83 -11.38 -25.08
N LEU A 87 4.28 -12.50 -24.50
CA LEU A 87 4.32 -12.76 -23.08
C LEU A 87 5.28 -13.91 -22.83
N ARG A 88 6.49 -13.66 -22.32
CA ARG A 88 7.31 -14.77 -21.77
C ARG A 88 6.62 -15.44 -20.57
N THR A 89 5.58 -14.82 -20.02
CA THR A 89 4.81 -15.21 -18.83
C THR A 89 3.30 -15.10 -19.12
N PRO A 90 2.50 -16.17 -18.98
CA PRO A 90 1.05 -16.14 -19.27
C PRO A 90 0.29 -15.00 -18.56
N LEU A 91 -0.72 -14.40 -19.22
CA LEU A 91 -1.46 -13.24 -18.68
C LEU A 91 -2.16 -13.57 -17.36
N ILE A 92 -2.59 -14.82 -17.18
CA ILE A 92 -3.17 -15.29 -15.92
C ILE A 92 -2.17 -15.26 -14.76
N GLU A 93 -0.89 -15.55 -15.02
CA GLU A 93 0.17 -15.46 -14.00
C GLU A 93 0.44 -14.00 -13.62
N ILE A 94 0.46 -13.10 -14.61
CA ILE A 94 0.56 -11.65 -14.38
C ILE A 94 -0.61 -11.16 -13.53
N TYR A 95 -1.83 -11.57 -13.85
CA TYR A 95 -3.04 -11.23 -13.09
C TYR A 95 -2.97 -11.72 -11.63
N VAL A 96 -2.57 -12.97 -11.41
CA VAL A 96 -2.36 -13.53 -10.07
C VAL A 96 -1.29 -12.75 -9.31
N LEU A 97 -0.17 -12.41 -9.97
CA LEU A 97 0.91 -11.62 -9.38
C LEU A 97 0.44 -10.22 -8.97
N TRP A 98 -0.30 -9.52 -9.83
CA TRP A 98 -0.89 -8.21 -9.53
C TRP A 98 -1.76 -8.28 -8.28
N ARG A 99 -2.71 -9.21 -8.25
CA ARG A 99 -3.62 -9.40 -7.10
C ARG A 99 -2.87 -9.74 -5.83
N TYR A 100 -1.84 -10.58 -5.91
CA TYR A 100 -0.99 -10.92 -4.78
C TYR A 100 -0.24 -9.69 -4.25
N LEU A 101 0.40 -8.91 -5.11
CA LEU A 101 1.16 -7.72 -4.73
C LEU A 101 0.26 -6.64 -4.13
N ILE A 102 -0.92 -6.40 -4.73
CA ILE A 102 -1.90 -5.44 -4.24
C ILE A 102 -2.51 -5.93 -2.93
N GLY A 103 -2.84 -7.22 -2.82
CA GLY A 103 -3.36 -7.83 -1.59
C GLY A 103 -2.38 -7.73 -0.43
N ARG A 104 -1.10 -7.98 -0.67
CA ARG A 104 -0.05 -7.77 0.35
C ARG A 104 0.04 -6.31 0.78
N LEU A 105 0.01 -5.39 -0.18
CA LEU A 105 0.04 -3.97 0.12
C LEU A 105 -1.18 -3.56 0.94
N HIS A 106 -2.38 -4.04 0.58
CA HIS A 106 -3.62 -3.81 1.31
C HIS A 106 -3.53 -4.27 2.77
N ILE A 107 -3.11 -5.53 3.01
CA ILE A 107 -2.95 -6.08 4.37
C ILE A 107 -1.98 -5.22 5.16
N PHE A 108 -0.84 -4.88 4.56
CA PHE A 108 0.18 -4.06 5.17
C PHE A 108 -0.34 -2.67 5.56
N ARG A 109 -1.17 -2.04 4.71
CA ARG A 109 -1.84 -0.77 5.04
C ARG A 109 -2.81 -0.91 6.21
N ARG A 110 -3.62 -1.97 6.25
CA ARG A 110 -4.54 -2.23 7.38
C ARG A 110 -3.81 -2.43 8.70
N GLU A 111 -2.71 -3.18 8.69
CA GLU A 111 -1.88 -3.39 9.88
C GLU A 111 -1.24 -2.08 10.35
N THR A 112 -0.72 -1.28 9.41
CA THR A 112 -0.15 0.05 9.71
C THR A 112 -1.21 0.98 10.30
N PHE A 113 -2.41 1.01 9.69
CA PHE A 113 -3.52 1.81 10.19
C PHE A 113 -3.95 1.36 11.60
N ALA A 114 -4.15 0.06 11.82
CA ALA A 114 -4.51 -0.48 13.12
C ALA A 114 -3.46 -0.18 14.20
N PHE A 115 -2.17 -0.21 13.83
CA PHE A 115 -1.11 0.22 14.73
C PHE A 115 -1.23 1.70 15.09
N LEU A 116 -1.42 2.60 14.12
CA LEU A 116 -1.61 4.02 14.42
C LEU A 116 -2.85 4.28 15.29
N GLU A 117 -3.96 3.59 15.03
CA GLU A 117 -5.17 3.68 15.85
C GLU A 117 -4.90 3.22 17.29
N SER A 118 -4.04 2.22 17.49
CA SER A 118 -3.65 1.76 18.83
C SER A 118 -2.82 2.78 19.62
N LEU A 119 -2.22 3.77 18.95
CA LEU A 119 -1.48 4.86 19.58
C LEU A 119 -2.36 6.08 19.90
N VAL A 120 -3.60 6.11 19.40
CA VAL A 120 -4.51 7.25 19.59
C VAL A 120 -4.87 7.37 21.07
N VAL A 121 -4.73 8.58 21.61
CA VAL A 121 -5.10 8.89 22.98
C VAL A 121 -6.58 9.29 23.03
N SER A 122 -7.39 8.54 23.78
CA SER A 122 -8.83 8.81 23.93
C SER A 122 -9.13 10.06 24.76
N ASP A 123 -8.25 10.42 25.70
CA ASP A 123 -8.32 11.63 26.52
C ASP A 123 -6.98 12.38 26.46
N ALA A 124 -6.84 13.20 25.41
CA ALA A 124 -5.64 14.00 25.19
C ALA A 124 -5.41 15.03 26.31
N THR A 125 -6.46 15.50 26.98
CA THR A 125 -6.36 16.45 28.09
C THR A 125 -5.70 15.85 29.31
N ALA A 126 -6.05 14.62 29.68
CA ALA A 126 -5.40 13.90 30.76
C ALA A 126 -3.93 13.53 30.41
N ALA A 127 -3.67 13.13 29.17
CA ALA A 127 -2.32 12.76 28.73
C ALA A 127 -1.38 13.95 28.59
N ALA A 128 -1.90 15.13 28.26
CA ALA A 128 -1.15 16.37 28.09
C ALA A 128 -0.87 17.13 29.40
N ALA A 129 -1.42 16.67 30.54
CA ALA A 129 -1.19 17.28 31.84
C ALA A 129 0.24 17.00 32.31
N GLY A 130 1.16 17.93 32.03
CA GLY A 130 2.52 17.88 32.54
C GLY A 130 2.55 17.93 34.08
N PRO A 131 3.61 17.39 34.71
CA PRO A 131 3.75 17.38 36.18
C PRO A 131 3.74 18.78 36.82
N ASP A 132 4.04 19.82 36.05
CA ASP A 132 4.13 21.22 36.51
C ASP A 132 3.02 22.14 35.97
N GLY A 133 2.01 21.59 35.27
CA GLY A 133 0.93 22.37 34.66
C GLY A 133 1.30 23.09 33.35
N GLU A 134 2.50 22.87 32.84
CA GLU A 134 2.88 23.26 31.47
C GLU A 134 2.21 22.34 30.45
N ALA A 135 1.63 22.94 29.41
CA ALA A 135 1.06 22.20 28.29
C ALA A 135 2.19 21.47 27.53
N LEU A 136 1.99 20.18 27.24
CA LEU A 136 2.93 19.45 26.39
C LEU A 136 2.88 19.99 24.95
N GLU A 137 4.04 20.03 24.29
CA GLU A 137 4.19 20.49 22.90
C GLU A 137 4.54 19.32 21.98
N CYS A 138 4.04 19.35 20.75
CA CYS A 138 4.46 18.43 19.71
C CYS A 138 5.90 18.73 19.27
N GLN A 139 6.84 17.84 19.56
CA GLN A 139 8.27 18.03 19.28
C GLN A 139 8.64 18.03 17.77
N ILE A 140 7.66 17.92 16.87
CA ILE A 140 7.87 17.99 15.42
C ILE A 140 7.50 19.37 14.87
N CYS A 141 6.35 19.93 15.25
CA CYS A 141 5.91 21.26 14.79
C CYS A 141 6.17 22.38 15.80
N ALA A 142 6.50 22.04 17.05
CA ALA A 142 6.69 22.95 18.18
C ALA A 142 5.44 23.76 18.57
N ASP A 143 4.25 23.27 18.22
CA ASP A 143 2.99 23.82 18.70
C ASP A 143 2.43 22.99 19.86
N ASP A 144 1.45 23.57 20.57
CA ASP A 144 0.69 22.89 21.63
C ASP A 144 0.16 21.53 21.15
N ILE A 145 0.25 20.52 22.03
CA ILE A 145 -0.22 19.17 21.69
C ILE A 145 -1.75 19.09 21.60
N ILE A 146 -2.48 19.99 22.27
CA ILE A 146 -3.95 20.02 22.20
C ILE A 146 -4.35 21.10 21.22
N GLN A 147 -4.79 20.69 20.04
CA GLN A 147 -5.36 21.58 19.03
C GLN A 147 -6.72 21.09 18.53
N PRO A 148 -7.64 22.01 18.19
CA PRO A 148 -8.92 21.65 17.61
C PRO A 148 -8.75 20.80 16.34
N GLY A 149 -9.38 19.62 16.33
CA GLY A 149 -9.42 18.72 15.17
C GLY A 149 -8.16 17.87 14.96
N GLN A 150 -7.15 17.97 15.83
CA GLN A 150 -5.95 17.13 15.75
C GLN A 150 -6.14 15.81 16.50
N ILE A 151 -5.62 14.72 15.91
CA ILE A 151 -5.54 13.40 16.55
C ILE A 151 -4.18 13.29 17.22
N ILE A 152 -4.16 12.91 18.50
CA ILE A 152 -2.94 12.80 19.29
C ILE A 152 -2.53 11.35 19.43
N LEU A 153 -1.26 11.08 19.12
CA LEU A 153 -0.64 9.77 19.24
C LEU A 153 0.37 9.76 20.39
N GLN A 154 0.28 8.76 21.25
CA GLN A 154 1.26 8.47 22.30
C GLN A 154 2.14 7.30 21.90
N LEU A 155 3.46 7.52 21.84
CA LEU A 155 4.39 6.43 21.56
C LEU A 155 4.63 5.55 22.80
N PRO A 156 4.74 4.22 22.66
CA PRO A 156 4.88 3.29 23.78
C PRO A 156 6.22 3.41 24.53
N CYS A 157 7.20 4.10 23.95
CA CYS A 157 8.52 4.26 24.54
C CYS A 157 8.56 5.20 25.75
N HIS A 158 7.65 6.19 25.85
CA HIS A 158 7.55 7.07 27.00
C HIS A 158 6.18 7.78 27.02
N PRO A 159 5.51 7.94 28.17
CA PRO A 159 4.18 8.55 28.24
C PRO A 159 4.13 10.02 27.78
N THR A 160 5.25 10.75 27.84
CA THR A 160 5.33 12.15 27.36
C THR A 160 5.66 12.28 25.88
N HIS A 161 5.92 11.18 25.16
CA HIS A 161 6.17 11.22 23.71
C HIS A 161 4.85 11.26 22.95
N LEU A 162 4.25 12.45 22.93
CA LEU A 162 3.01 12.77 22.26
C LEU A 162 3.27 13.54 20.96
N PHE A 163 2.51 13.22 19.92
CA PHE A 163 2.60 13.90 18.63
C PHE A 163 1.23 14.02 17.98
N HIS A 164 1.02 15.05 17.16
CA HIS A 164 -0.07 15.05 16.21
C HIS A 164 0.13 13.91 15.20
N ARG A 165 -0.95 13.20 14.84
CA ARG A 165 -0.94 12.14 13.82
C ARG A 165 -0.32 12.63 12.52
N ASP A 166 -0.68 13.84 12.09
CA ASP A 166 -0.20 14.44 10.84
C ASP A 166 1.27 14.86 10.91
N CYS A 167 1.80 15.10 12.11
CA CYS A 167 3.23 15.37 12.32
C CYS A 167 4.05 14.07 12.38
N LEU A 168 3.55 13.03 13.07
CA LEU A 168 4.28 11.79 13.24
C LEU A 168 4.28 10.93 11.97
N THR A 169 3.19 10.92 11.20
CA THR A 169 3.07 10.07 10.01
C THR A 169 4.15 10.32 8.96
N PRO A 170 4.52 11.56 8.56
CA PRO A 170 5.64 11.79 7.64
C PRO A 170 6.98 11.29 8.19
N TRP A 171 7.21 11.42 9.50
CA TRP A 171 8.41 10.89 10.14
C TRP A 171 8.51 9.37 9.96
N LEU A 172 7.39 8.67 10.17
CA LEU A 172 7.29 7.20 10.05
C LEU A 172 7.47 6.68 8.63
N VAL A 173 7.37 7.52 7.60
CA VAL A 173 7.76 7.16 6.23
C VAL A 173 9.27 6.94 6.13
N SER A 174 10.05 7.72 6.88
CA SER A 174 11.51 7.75 6.80
C SER A 174 12.22 6.95 7.90
N ALA A 175 11.60 6.79 9.05
CA ALA A 175 12.20 6.14 10.22
C ALA A 175 11.16 5.40 11.05
N ASP A 176 11.51 4.23 11.57
CA ASP A 176 10.67 3.43 12.48
C ASP A 176 10.99 3.71 13.96
N THR A 177 11.52 4.89 14.27
CA THR A 177 12.00 5.26 15.61
C THR A 177 11.28 6.48 16.16
N CYS A 178 11.16 6.57 17.49
CA CYS A 178 10.71 7.78 18.16
C CYS A 178 11.58 9.01 17.78
N PRO A 179 10.99 10.15 17.39
CA PRO A 179 11.73 11.39 17.09
C PRO A 179 12.58 11.91 18.26
N VAL A 180 12.17 11.60 19.50
CA VAL A 180 12.81 12.12 20.73
C VAL A 180 13.90 11.17 21.21
N CYS A 181 13.57 9.92 21.55
CA CYS A 181 14.52 8.99 22.18
C CYS A 181 15.12 7.95 21.23
N ARG A 182 14.72 7.94 19.95
CA ARG A 182 15.16 6.98 18.92
C ARG A 182 14.85 5.50 19.23
N ALA A 183 14.01 5.21 20.21
CA ALA A 183 13.52 3.86 20.45
C ALA A 183 12.73 3.35 19.23
N VAL A 184 12.99 2.11 18.82
CA VAL A 184 12.31 1.47 17.68
C VAL A 184 10.85 1.18 18.05
N LEU A 185 9.95 1.49 17.13
CA LEU A 185 8.52 1.21 17.22
C LEU A 185 8.25 -0.18 16.64
N VAL A 186 8.56 -1.23 17.42
CA VAL A 186 8.65 -2.65 17.01
C VAL A 186 7.33 -3.26 16.51
N MET A 187 6.24 -2.50 16.39
CA MET A 187 4.92 -2.97 15.96
C MET A 187 4.52 -2.54 14.55
N LEU A 188 5.34 -1.75 13.84
CA LEU A 188 5.14 -1.58 12.40
C LEU A 188 5.55 -2.88 11.72
N PRO A 189 4.64 -3.62 11.04
CA PRO A 189 5.07 -4.65 10.10
C PRO A 189 6.09 -3.96 9.20
N ARG A 190 7.29 -4.53 9.07
CA ARG A 190 8.46 -3.83 8.52
C ARG A 190 8.09 -2.98 7.29
N LEU A 191 8.07 -1.65 7.44
CA LEU A 191 8.01 -0.64 6.38
C LEU A 191 9.27 -0.63 5.50
N GLN A 192 9.98 -1.75 5.38
CA GLN A 192 11.19 -1.84 4.57
C GLN A 192 10.82 -1.82 3.09
N THR A 193 10.58 -0.62 2.57
CA THR A 193 10.93 -0.25 1.20
C THR A 193 12.44 0.02 1.16
N ALA A 194 13.26 -0.97 1.52
CA ALA A 194 14.67 -0.89 1.21
C ALA A 194 14.84 -1.19 -0.28
N ALA A 195 14.77 -0.16 -1.12
CA ALA A 195 15.55 -0.18 -2.35
C ALA A 195 17.02 -0.35 -1.91
N PRO A 196 17.78 -1.33 -2.45
CA PRO A 196 19.17 -1.46 -2.09
C PRO A 196 19.90 -0.17 -2.47
N HIS A 197 20.37 0.56 -1.46
CA HIS A 197 21.32 1.65 -1.65
C HIS A 197 22.54 1.07 -2.39
N LEU A 198 22.64 1.39 -3.68
CA LEU A 198 23.90 1.26 -4.41
C LEU A 198 24.87 2.25 -3.77
N ASN A 199 25.68 1.74 -2.85
CA ASN A 199 26.82 2.48 -2.31
C ASN A 199 27.77 2.79 -3.47
N GLY A 200 27.72 4.03 -3.93
CA GLY A 200 28.81 4.62 -4.69
C GLY A 200 30.08 4.60 -3.85
N ARG A 201 31.01 3.71 -4.22
CA ARG A 201 32.39 3.80 -3.75
C ARG A 201 33.15 4.73 -4.67
N ARG A 202 33.84 5.67 -4.03
CA ARG A 202 34.94 6.48 -4.57
C ARG A 202 36.03 5.60 -5.16
#